data_AF-A0A6P2BZF0-F1
#
_entry.id   AF-A0A6P2BZF0-F1
#
_cell.length_a   1.000
_cell.length_b   1.000
_cell.length_c   1.000
_cell.angle_alpha   90.00
_cell.angle_beta   90.00
_cell.angle_gamma   90.00
#
_symmetry.space_group_name_H-M   'P 1'
#
loop_
_entity.id
_entity.type
_entity.pdbx_description
1 polymer ?
#
loop_
_entity_poly.entity_id
_entity_poly.type
_entity_poly.pdbx_seq_one_letter_code
_entity_poly.pdbx_strand_id
1 'polypeptide(L)'
;MRSADAVLLAVPLYNFGVPQHVKAWIDVVIAGAKSADETLLAGKPVVLVVARGGAYGPGTPREGWDHSIDYQSRILADVWGGELTVIEREFTLVGVNPALDQFKDIAATFKDAAHAAAAEAGKALG
;
A
#
# COMPACT_ATOMS: atom_id res chain seq x y z
N MET A 1 -12.51 -7.35 -10.84
CA MET A 1 -11.35 -8.16 -10.37
C MET A 1 -11.18 -9.48 -11.09
N ARG A 2 -12.21 -10.33 -11.25
CA ARG A 2 -12.04 -11.65 -11.92
C ARG A 2 -11.43 -11.57 -13.34
N SER A 3 -11.80 -10.55 -14.12
CA SER A 3 -11.28 -10.30 -15.46
C SER A 3 -10.07 -9.35 -15.51
N ALA A 4 -9.55 -8.91 -14.37
CA ALA A 4 -8.36 -8.05 -14.35
C ALA A 4 -7.12 -8.90 -14.61
N ASP A 5 -6.18 -8.40 -15.41
CA ASP A 5 -4.89 -9.04 -15.63
C ASP A 5 -3.89 -8.71 -14.51
N ALA A 6 -4.03 -7.51 -13.92
CA ALA A 6 -3.27 -7.06 -12.76
C ALA A 6 -4.07 -6.04 -11.93
N VAL A 7 -3.58 -5.70 -10.72
CA VAL A 7 -4.20 -4.72 -9.82
C VAL A 7 -3.17 -3.72 -9.33
N LEU A 8 -3.51 -2.43 -9.37
CA LEU A 8 -2.79 -1.35 -8.70
C LEU A 8 -3.73 -0.66 -7.70
N LEU A 9 -3.31 -0.61 -6.44
CA LEU A 9 -4.01 0.11 -5.38
C LEU A 9 -3.06 1.14 -4.76
N ALA A 10 -3.37 2.43 -4.89
CA ALA A 10 -2.58 3.52 -4.33
C ALA A 10 -3.38 4.24 -3.25
N VAL A 11 -2.86 4.25 -2.02
CA VAL A 11 -3.60 4.67 -0.83
C VAL A 11 -2.76 5.53 0.10
N PRO A 12 -3.35 6.53 0.77
CA PRO A 12 -2.70 7.19 1.88
C PRO A 12 -2.87 6.39 3.17
N LEU A 13 -1.94 6.57 4.12
CA LEU A 13 -2.16 6.18 5.51
C LEU A 13 -2.90 7.31 6.24
N TYR A 14 -4.18 7.08 6.56
CA TYR A 14 -4.98 8.01 7.36
C TYR A 14 -5.26 7.42 8.73
N ASN A 15 -4.91 8.18 9.78
CA ASN A 15 -5.18 7.79 11.17
C ASN A 15 -4.80 6.32 11.47
N PHE A 16 -3.61 5.91 11.01
CA PHE A 16 -3.01 4.60 11.32
C PHE A 16 -3.67 3.38 10.66
N GLY A 17 -4.71 3.57 9.83
CA GLY A 17 -5.48 2.49 9.26
C GLY A 17 -5.81 2.66 7.79
N VAL A 18 -6.58 1.69 7.31
CA VAL A 18 -7.05 1.60 5.91
C VAL A 18 -8.02 2.75 5.62
N PRO A 19 -7.89 3.44 4.47
CA PRO A 19 -8.87 4.45 4.08
C PRO A 19 -10.28 3.87 4.02
N GLN A 20 -11.27 4.61 4.54
CA GLN A 20 -12.64 4.09 4.65
C GLN A 20 -13.24 3.59 3.33
N HIS A 21 -12.91 4.24 2.21
CA HIS A 21 -13.41 3.88 0.90
C HIS A 21 -12.78 2.57 0.40
N VAL A 22 -11.50 2.33 0.70
CA VAL A 22 -10.81 1.07 0.38
C VAL A 22 -11.42 -0.06 1.20
N LYS A 23 -11.63 0.17 2.51
CA LYS A 23 -12.25 -0.84 3.38
C LYS A 23 -13.67 -1.20 2.92
N ALA A 24 -14.49 -0.20 2.61
CA ALA A 24 -15.84 -0.41 2.09
C ALA A 24 -15.83 -1.16 0.75
N TRP A 25 -14.91 -0.83 -0.16
CA TRP A 25 -14.75 -1.54 -1.41
C TRP A 25 -14.35 -3.01 -1.20
N ILE A 26 -13.37 -3.28 -0.32
CA ILE A 26 -12.96 -4.64 0.06
C ILE A 26 -14.17 -5.44 0.57
N ASP A 27 -14.99 -4.85 1.45
CA ASP A 27 -16.17 -5.51 2.01
C ASP A 27 -17.18 -5.91 0.93
N VAL A 28 -17.45 -5.01 -0.03
CA VAL A 28 -18.35 -5.30 -1.15
C VAL A 28 -17.78 -6.39 -2.06
N VAL A 29 -16.47 -6.39 -2.31
CA VAL A 29 -15.81 -7.43 -3.11
C VAL A 29 -15.89 -8.80 -2.42
N ILE A 30 -15.64 -8.87 -1.11
CA ILE A 30 -15.75 -10.09 -0.32
C ILE A 30 -17.20 -10.60 -0.31
N ALA A 31 -18.18 -9.72 -0.09
CA ALA A 31 -19.60 -10.09 -0.11
C ALA A 31 -20.07 -10.61 -1.49
N GLY A 32 -19.40 -10.19 -2.57
CA GLY A 32 -19.65 -10.67 -3.93
C GLY A 32 -18.84 -11.91 -4.35
N ALA A 33 -18.14 -12.57 -3.42
CA ALA A 33 -17.45 -13.83 -3.68
C ALA A 33 -18.45 -14.99 -3.89
N LYS A 34 -18.09 -15.94 -4.75
CA LYS A 34 -18.90 -17.13 -5.06
C LYS A 34 -18.82 -18.17 -3.93
N SER A 35 -17.73 -18.15 -3.16
CA SER A 35 -17.49 -19.00 -2.01
C SER A 35 -16.52 -18.31 -1.05
N ALA A 36 -16.46 -18.79 0.20
CA ALA A 36 -15.53 -18.27 1.19
C ALA A 36 -14.05 -18.47 0.80
N ASP A 37 -13.76 -19.53 0.03
CA ASP A 37 -12.40 -19.90 -0.39
C ASP A 37 -12.03 -19.36 -1.79
N GLU A 38 -12.83 -18.46 -2.38
CA GLU A 38 -12.53 -17.93 -3.72
C GLU A 38 -11.33 -16.97 -3.69
N THR A 39 -10.26 -17.34 -4.40
CA THR A 39 -9.08 -16.49 -4.61
C THR A 39 -9.22 -15.62 -5.87
N LEU A 40 -9.63 -14.37 -5.68
CA LEU A 40 -10.01 -13.46 -6.77
C LEU A 40 -8.85 -13.00 -7.68
N LEU A 41 -7.61 -13.10 -7.19
CA LEU A 41 -6.37 -12.59 -7.80
C LEU A 41 -5.27 -13.67 -7.90
N ALA A 42 -5.62 -14.95 -7.79
CA ALA A 42 -4.65 -16.06 -7.83
C ALA A 42 -3.67 -15.93 -9.01
N GLY A 43 -2.38 -15.84 -8.70
CA GLY A 43 -1.29 -15.75 -9.70
C GLY A 43 -1.27 -14.45 -10.50
N LYS A 44 -1.99 -13.42 -10.07
CA LYS A 44 -2.03 -12.12 -10.76
C LYS A 44 -1.11 -11.12 -10.07
N PRO A 45 -0.39 -10.28 -10.83
CA PRO A 45 0.39 -9.18 -10.26
C PRO A 45 -0.51 -8.20 -9.52
N VAL A 46 -0.11 -7.86 -8.29
CA VAL A 46 -0.79 -6.85 -7.47
C VAL A 46 0.25 -5.88 -6.91
N VAL A 47 0.01 -4.58 -7.07
CA VAL A 47 0.86 -3.53 -6.50
C VAL A 47 0.05 -2.70 -5.52
N LEU A 48 0.52 -2.63 -4.28
CA LEU A 48 0.00 -1.72 -3.25
C LEU A 48 1.01 -0.59 -3.03
N VAL A 49 0.61 0.65 -3.34
CA VAL A 49 1.42 1.84 -3.07
C VAL A 49 0.83 2.56 -1.86
N VAL A 50 1.63 2.78 -0.81
CA VAL A 50 1.19 3.45 0.42
C VAL A 50 1.98 4.74 0.65
N ALA A 51 1.29 5.86 0.69
CA ALA A 51 1.87 7.16 1.02
C ALA A 51 1.67 7.51 2.49
N ARG A 52 2.75 7.86 3.19
CA ARG A 52 2.78 8.14 4.63
C ARG A 52 3.41 9.48 4.92
N GLY A 53 2.73 10.29 5.74
CA GLY A 53 3.21 11.63 6.10
C GLY A 53 4.45 11.60 6.99
N GLY A 54 4.50 10.65 7.93
CA GLY A 54 5.64 10.39 8.81
C GLY A 54 6.35 9.08 8.47
N ALA A 55 7.19 8.62 9.39
CA ALA A 55 7.82 7.30 9.35
C ALA A 55 7.25 6.38 10.44
N TYR A 56 7.18 5.07 10.14
CA TYR A 56 6.53 4.05 10.97
C TYR A 56 7.36 2.77 11.11
N GLY A 57 8.57 2.75 10.54
CA GLY A 57 9.49 1.63 10.61
C GLY A 57 10.25 1.52 11.94
N PRO A 58 11.14 0.52 12.05
CA PRO A 58 11.93 0.26 13.25
C PRO A 58 12.68 1.48 13.78
N GLY A 59 12.61 1.70 15.10
CA GLY A 59 13.27 2.80 15.81
C GLY A 59 12.57 4.16 15.71
N THR A 60 11.42 4.25 15.03
CA THR A 60 10.65 5.50 14.96
C THR A 60 9.68 5.63 16.15
N PRO A 61 9.29 6.86 16.58
CA PRO A 61 8.35 7.04 17.70
C PRO A 61 6.98 6.39 17.51
N ARG A 62 6.62 6.02 16.27
CA ARG A 62 5.34 5.38 15.89
C ARG A 62 5.56 4.03 15.23
N GLU A 63 6.67 3.37 15.54
CA GLU A 63 6.89 1.99 15.12
C GLU A 63 5.69 1.10 15.50
N GLY A 64 5.19 0.32 14.54
CA GLY A 64 4.05 -0.58 14.74
C GLY A 64 2.67 0.09 14.68
N TRP A 65 2.58 1.39 14.39
CA TRP A 65 1.30 2.09 14.23
C TRP A 65 0.76 2.05 12.79
N ASP A 66 1.43 1.42 11.83
CA ASP A 66 0.87 1.23 10.49
C ASP A 66 0.03 -0.06 10.48
N HIS A 67 -1.27 0.06 10.72
CA HIS A 67 -2.20 -1.06 10.60
C HIS A 67 -2.78 -1.20 9.18
N SER A 68 -2.43 -0.30 8.26
CA SER A 68 -3.00 -0.26 6.92
C SER A 68 -2.31 -1.25 5.99
N ILE A 69 -0.97 -1.30 6.00
CA ILE A 69 -0.20 -2.19 5.12
C ILE A 69 -0.55 -3.64 5.44
N ASP A 70 -0.46 -4.05 6.71
CA ASP A 70 -0.69 -5.44 7.10
C ASP A 70 -2.10 -5.94 6.78
N TYR A 71 -3.13 -5.12 7.04
CA TYR A 71 -4.50 -5.49 6.68
C TYR A 71 -4.65 -5.67 5.17
N GLN A 72 -4.20 -4.70 4.38
CA GLN A 72 -4.35 -4.77 2.92
C GLN A 72 -3.51 -5.91 2.33
N SER A 73 -2.31 -6.16 2.84
CA SER A 73 -1.49 -7.30 2.43
C SER A 73 -2.17 -8.63 2.69
N ARG A 74 -2.80 -8.80 3.86
CA ARG A 74 -3.59 -10.00 4.18
C ARG A 74 -4.73 -10.21 3.18
N ILE A 75 -5.44 -9.16 2.81
CA ILE A 75 -6.54 -9.26 1.85
C ILE A 75 -6.03 -9.55 0.44
N LEU A 76 -5.06 -8.77 -0.06
CA LEU A 76 -4.60 -8.84 -1.43
C LEU A 76 -3.81 -10.12 -1.72
N ALA A 77 -2.91 -10.51 -0.82
CA ALA A 77 -2.04 -11.68 -0.99
C ALA A 77 -2.71 -12.96 -0.47
N ASP A 78 -3.11 -13.00 0.80
CA ASP A 78 -3.52 -14.27 1.42
C ASP A 78 -4.98 -14.64 1.12
N VAL A 79 -5.90 -13.67 1.19
CA VAL A 79 -7.33 -13.92 0.93
C VAL A 79 -7.61 -14.00 -0.57
N TRP A 80 -7.03 -13.09 -1.36
CA TRP A 80 -7.29 -13.04 -2.80
C TRP A 80 -6.24 -13.75 -3.65
N GLY A 81 -5.09 -14.15 -3.11
CA GLY A 81 -4.07 -14.94 -3.83
C GLY A 81 -3.17 -14.13 -4.77
N GLY A 82 -3.12 -12.80 -4.63
CA GLY A 82 -2.33 -11.93 -5.49
C GLY A 82 -0.82 -12.05 -5.24
N GLU A 83 -0.04 -11.92 -6.31
CA GLU A 83 1.41 -11.75 -6.22
C GLU A 83 1.73 -10.31 -5.84
N LEU A 84 1.76 -10.05 -4.54
CA LEU A 84 1.77 -8.70 -3.99
C LEU A 84 3.17 -8.08 -3.94
N THR A 85 3.31 -6.90 -4.54
CA THR A 85 4.41 -5.96 -4.32
C THR A 85 3.91 -4.75 -3.52
N VAL A 86 4.57 -4.43 -2.41
CA VAL A 86 4.27 -3.24 -1.61
C VAL A 86 5.32 -2.16 -1.87
N ILE A 87 4.88 -0.94 -2.15
CA ILE A 87 5.74 0.23 -2.33
C ILE A 87 5.35 1.28 -1.28
N GLU A 88 6.31 1.65 -0.46
CA GLU A 88 6.11 2.61 0.62
C GLU A 88 6.73 3.96 0.25
N ARG A 89 5.96 5.04 0.43
CA ARG A 89 6.44 6.42 0.28
C ARG A 89 6.27 7.16 1.60
N GLU A 90 7.31 7.17 2.42
CA GLU A 90 7.36 7.88 3.71
C GLU A 90 7.69 9.37 3.58
N PHE A 91 7.48 10.12 4.67
CA PHE A 91 7.86 11.53 4.77
C PHE A 91 7.26 12.43 3.69
N THR A 92 6.01 12.17 3.29
CA THR A 92 5.29 13.04 2.34
C THR A 92 4.90 14.40 2.93
N LEU A 93 4.98 14.58 4.26
CA LEU A 93 4.75 15.87 4.91
C LEU A 93 6.02 16.75 5.03
N VAL A 94 7.20 16.26 4.65
CA VAL A 94 8.41 17.09 4.59
C VAL A 94 8.24 18.17 3.51
N GLY A 95 8.57 19.42 3.84
CA GLY A 95 8.28 20.59 3.00
C GLY A 95 6.84 21.13 3.10
N VAL A 96 5.96 20.44 3.83
CA VAL A 96 4.62 20.91 4.20
C VAL A 96 4.55 21.25 5.69
N ASN A 97 5.14 20.40 6.54
CA ASN A 97 5.27 20.61 7.97
C ASN A 97 6.72 21.00 8.30
N PRO A 98 6.99 22.28 8.67
CA PRO A 98 8.35 22.74 8.97
C PRO A 98 9.08 21.95 10.05
N ALA A 99 8.36 21.32 10.98
CA ALA A 99 8.97 20.48 12.01
C ALA A 99 9.70 19.24 11.44
N LEU A 100 9.37 18.85 10.20
CA LEU A 100 9.95 17.71 9.51
C LEU A 100 11.05 18.11 8.51
N ASP A 101 11.29 19.40 8.26
CA ASP A 101 12.24 19.84 7.21
C ASP A 101 13.68 19.42 7.47
N GLN A 102 14.02 19.13 8.74
CA GLN A 102 15.28 18.49 9.12
C GLN A 102 15.50 17.12 8.44
N PHE A 103 14.44 16.47 7.95
CA PHE A 103 14.49 15.18 7.26
C PHE A 103 14.45 15.30 5.73
N LYS A 104 14.65 16.50 5.15
CA LYS A 104 14.57 16.73 3.70
C LYS A 104 15.43 15.79 2.85
N ASP A 105 16.66 15.52 3.28
CA ASP A 105 17.60 14.74 2.47
C ASP A 105 17.18 13.27 2.44
N ILE A 106 16.85 12.69 3.59
CA ILE A 106 16.34 11.32 3.67
C ILE A 106 14.96 11.18 3.00
N ALA A 107 14.11 12.19 3.11
CA ALA A 107 12.81 12.21 2.43
C ALA A 107 12.94 12.22 0.91
N ALA A 108 13.98 12.85 0.36
CA ALA A 108 14.32 12.80 -1.06
C ALA A 108 14.80 11.39 -1.46
N THR A 109 15.69 10.77 -0.68
CA THR A 109 16.11 9.38 -0.92
C THR A 109 14.92 8.41 -0.94
N PHE A 110 14.01 8.52 0.04
CA PHE A 110 12.79 7.71 0.07
C PHE A 110 11.87 7.98 -1.13
N LYS A 111 11.88 9.19 -1.69
CA LYS A 111 11.08 9.53 -2.87
C LYS A 111 11.63 8.82 -4.09
N ASP A 112 12.93 8.94 -4.30
CA ASP A 112 13.61 8.36 -5.46
C ASP A 112 13.52 6.83 -5.42
N ALA A 113 13.71 6.23 -4.25
CA ALA A 113 13.54 4.79 -4.06
C ALA A 113 12.09 4.32 -4.37
N ALA A 114 11.08 5.02 -3.85
CA ALA A 114 9.68 4.69 -4.13
C ALA A 114 9.33 4.85 -5.62
N HIS A 115 9.86 5.88 -6.27
CA HIS A 115 9.67 6.10 -7.71
C HIS A 115 10.35 5.02 -8.56
N ALA A 116 11.57 4.61 -8.20
CA ALA A 116 12.27 3.53 -8.88
C ALA A 116 11.55 2.19 -8.71
N ALA A 117 11.09 1.88 -7.49
CA ALA A 117 10.29 0.68 -7.22
C ALA A 117 8.96 0.68 -7.99
N ALA A 118 8.29 1.84 -8.07
CA ALA A 118 7.06 1.99 -8.86
C ALA A 118 7.31 1.82 -10.36
N ALA A 119 8.42 2.34 -10.89
CA ALA A 119 8.80 2.15 -12.29
C ALA A 119 9.11 0.69 -12.60
N GLU A 120 9.73 -0.05 -11.68
CA GLU A 120 10.01 -1.48 -11.84
C GLU A 120 8.73 -2.31 -11.75
N ALA A 121 7.93 -2.12 -10.70
CA ALA A 121 6.67 -2.83 -10.50
C ALA A 121 5.68 -2.56 -11.64
N GLY A 122 5.69 -1.34 -12.21
CA GLY A 122 4.89 -0.99 -13.37
C GLY A 122 5.13 -1.90 -14.58
N LYS A 123 6.37 -2.35 -14.82
CA LYS A 123 6.70 -3.27 -15.92
C LYS A 123 6.02 -4.64 -15.78
N ALA A 124 5.68 -5.03 -14.55
CA ALA A 124 4.99 -6.28 -14.26
C ALA A 124 3.46 -6.18 -14.43
N LEU A 125 2.91 -4.97 -14.60
CA LEU A 125 1.47 -4.73 -14.75
C LEU A 125 1.00 -4.72 -16.22
N GLY A 126 1.93 -4.70 -17.20
CA GLY A 126 1.66 -4.58 -18.64
C GLY A 126 2.02 -3.21 -19.20
#